data_AF-V6ASX3-F1
#
_entry.id   AF-V6ASX3-F1
#
_cell.length_a   1.000
_cell.length_b   1.000
_cell.length_c   1.000
_cell.angle_alpha   90.00
_cell.angle_beta   90.00
_cell.angle_gamma   90.00
#
_symmetry.space_group_name_H-M   'P 1'
#
loop_
_entity.id
_entity.type
_entity.pdbx_description
1 polymer ?
#
loop_
_entity_poly.entity_id
_entity_poly.type
_entity_poly.pdbx_seq_one_letter_code
_entity_poly.pdbx_strand_id
1 'polypeptide(L)' 'MENNSKNTEFYSMCNEYFTALRKTGKRDDGFEDEFFYTMPTISGQS' A
#
# COMPACT_ATOMS: atom_id res chain seq x y z
N MET A 1 -9.87 -12.48 -15.14
CA MET A 1 -8.80 -11.47 -14.94
C MET A 1 -9.44 -10.22 -14.35
N GLU A 2 -9.68 -10.20 -13.04
CA GLU A 2 -10.34 -9.06 -12.35
C GLU A 2 -9.53 -8.60 -11.12
N ASN A 3 -8.52 -9.38 -10.71
CA ASN A 3 -7.72 -9.13 -9.51
C ASN A 3 -6.72 -7.97 -9.67
N ASN A 4 -6.24 -7.68 -10.88
CA ASN A 4 -5.19 -6.68 -11.06
C ASN A 4 -5.70 -5.24 -10.86
N SER A 5 -6.97 -4.98 -11.24
CA SER A 5 -7.59 -3.66 -11.09
C SER A 5 -7.87 -3.33 -9.62
N LYS A 6 -8.45 -4.27 -8.87
CA LYS A 6 -8.77 -4.10 -7.44
C LYS A 6 -7.51 -3.97 -6.59
N ASN A 7 -6.44 -4.72 -6.92
CA ASN A 7 -5.15 -4.59 -6.26
C ASN A 7 -4.54 -3.20 -6.49
N THR A 8 -4.59 -2.69 -7.72
CA THR A 8 -4.04 -1.36 -8.05
C THR A 8 -4.77 -0.24 -7.31
N GLU A 9 -6.10 -0.32 -7.23
CA GLU A 9 -6.91 0.64 -6.48
C GLU A 9 -6.59 0.62 -4.98
N PHE A 10 -6.51 -0.58 -4.38
CA PHE A 10 -6.12 -0.74 -2.98
C PHE A 10 -4.75 -0.11 -2.68
N TYR A 11 -3.74 -0.35 -3.53
CA TYR A 11 -2.42 0.27 -3.35
C TYR A 11 -2.42 1.78 -3.52
N SER A 12 -3.23 2.31 -4.44
CA SER A 12 -3.42 3.75 -4.58
C SER A 12 -4.00 4.35 -3.31
N MET A 13 -5.03 3.71 -2.73
CA MET A 13 -5.64 4.15 -1.48
C MET A 13 -4.66 4.12 -0.30
N CYS A 14 -3.85 3.07 -0.18
CA CYS A 14 -2.82 3.00 0.86
C CYS A 14 -1.78 4.12 0.70
N ASN A 15 -1.36 4.45 -0.52
CA ASN A 15 -0.45 5.57 -0.79
C ASN A 15 -1.06 6.92 -0.41
N GLU A 16 -2.36 7.13 -0.67
CA GLU A 16 -3.07 8.34 -0.23
C GLU A 16 -3.14 8.45 1.29
N TYR A 17 -3.40 7.33 1.97
CA TYR A 17 -3.38 7.24 3.43
C TYR A 17 -2.02 7.63 4.03
N PHE A 18 -0.92 7.03 3.54
CA PHE A 18 0.43 7.38 3.98
C PHE A 18 0.77 8.85 3.71
N THR A 19 0.33 9.38 2.56
CA THR A 19 0.50 10.79 2.23
C THR A 19 -0.24 11.71 3.21
N ALA A 20 -1.47 11.36 3.59
CA ALA A 20 -2.24 12.10 4.58
C ALA A 20 -1.58 12.09 5.96
N LEU A 21 -1.07 10.93 6.41
CA LEU A 21 -0.32 10.82 7.66
C LEU A 21 0.91 11.74 7.66
N ARG A 22 1.72 11.68 6.61
CA ARG A 22 2.94 12.51 6.46
C ARG A 22 2.63 14.00 6.48
N LYS A 23 1.54 14.44 5.84
CA LYS A 23 1.07 15.84 5.89
C LYS A 23 0.73 16.31 7.31
N THR A 24 0.31 15.39 8.18
CA THR A 24 0.00 15.69 9.59
C THR A 24 1.18 15.45 10.54
N GLY A 25 2.37 15.13 10.01
CA GLY A 25 3.54 14.78 10.82
C GLY A 25 3.39 13.45 11.58
N LYS A 26 2.42 12.62 11.18
CA LYS A 26 2.18 11.29 11.74
C LYS A 26 2.81 10.23 10.87
N ARG A 27 3.08 9.08 11.47
CA ARG A 27 3.53 7.86 10.80
C ARG A 27 2.75 6.69 11.38
N ASP A 28 2.53 5.69 10.54
CA ASP A 28 2.00 4.39 10.94
C ASP A 28 3.03 3.35 10.49
N ASP A 29 4.13 3.29 11.25
CA ASP A 29 5.29 2.48 10.90
C ASP A 29 4.95 0.99 10.85
N GLY A 30 4.03 0.52 11.72
CA GLY A 30 3.59 -0.87 11.74
C GLY A 30 2.83 -1.26 10.48
N PHE A 31 1.91 -0.40 10.03
CA PHE A 31 1.20 -0.64 8.78
C PHE A 31 2.11 -0.44 7.55
N GLU A 32 3.02 0.55 7.56
CA GLU A 32 3.98 0.79 6.48
C GLU A 32 4.90 -0.43 6.26
N ASP A 33 5.41 -1.02 7.34
CA ASP A 33 6.24 -2.24 7.29
C ASP A 33 5.47 -3.45 6.73
N GLU A 34 4.25 -3.71 7.23
CA GLU A 34 3.40 -4.82 6.75
C GLU A 34 3.00 -4.63 5.27
N PHE A 35 2.67 -3.38 4.88
CA PHE A 35 2.34 -3.02 3.52
C PHE A 35 3.49 -3.32 2.56
N PHE A 36 4.71 -2.88 2.88
CA PHE A 36 5.88 -3.12 2.04
C PHE A 36 6.38 -4.57 2.09
N TYR A 37 6.13 -5.31 3.18
CA TYR A 37 6.44 -6.73 3.28
C TYR A 37 5.53 -7.59 2.38
N THR A 38 4.24 -7.24 2.29
CA THR A 38 3.25 -8.02 1.53
C THR A 38 3.14 -7.61 0.05
N MET A 39 3.46 -6.37 -0.28
CA MET A 39 3.47 -5.80 -1.64
C MET A 39 4.21 -6.64 -2.71
N PRO A 40 5.46 -7.12 -2.48
CA PRO A 40 6.20 -7.94 -3.44
C PRO A 40 5.51 -9.25 -3.79
N THR A 41 4.68 -9.77 -2.89
CA THR A 41 4.01 -11.08 -3.03
C THR A 41 2.81 -11.00 -3.99
N ILE A 42 2.24 -9.82 -4.20
CA ILE A 42 0.98 -9.64 -4.94
C ILE A 42 1.22 -9.03 -6.33
N SER A 43 2.34 -8.31 -6.55
CA SER A 43 2.66 -7.69 -7.85
C SER A 43 3.32 -8.64 -8.86
N GLY A 44 3.41 -9.92 -8.56
CA GLY A 44 4.01 -10.92 -9.45
C GLY A 44 5.53 -10.92 -9.40
N GLN A 45 6.09 -11.51 -8.34
CA GLN A 45 7.36 -12.20 -8.52
C GLN A 45 7.12 -13.33 -9.53
N SER A 46 7.85 -13.25 -10.64
CA SER A 46 7.89 -14.17 -11.79
C SER A 46 7.99 -15.64 -11.42
#